data_AF-A0A969HYT6-F1
#
_entry.id   AF-A0A969HYT6-F1
#
_cell.length_a   1.000
_cell.length_b   1.000
_cell.length_c   1.000
_cell.angle_alpha   90.00
_cell.angle_beta   90.00
_cell.angle_gamma   90.00
#
_symmetry.space_group_name_H-M   'P 1'
#
loop_
_entity.id
_entity.type
_entity.pdbx_description
1 polymer ?
#
loop_
_entity_poly.entity_id
_entity_poly.type
_entity_poly.pdbx_seq_one_letter_code
_entity_poly.pdbx_strand_id
1 'polypeptide(L)'
;MLLTTDWLRARHRESQREEKLITTTAPLRYDFDRFTFISRQVRQGSRLRLVIAPLNSIHVQKNFNSGGAIASQTMADARPVNVRLFHDRRHPSALYVPLGQPAK
;
A
#
# COMPACT_ATOMS: atom_id res chain seq x y z
N MET A 1 1.29 -16.07 -9.26
CA MET A 1 2.46 -15.26 -9.68
C MET A 1 2.17 -13.81 -9.34
N LEU A 2 3.17 -13.07 -8.84
CA LEU A 2 3.06 -11.63 -8.60
C LEU A 2 3.03 -10.88 -9.94
N LEU A 3 2.15 -9.89 -10.07
CA LEU A 3 2.06 -9.03 -11.26
C LEU A 3 2.71 -7.68 -11.00
N THR A 4 2.33 -6.99 -9.92
CA THR A 4 2.89 -5.70 -9.58
C THR A 4 2.65 -5.41 -8.11
N THR A 5 3.38 -4.46 -7.55
CA THR A 5 3.23 -3.98 -6.17
C THR A 5 3.48 -2.49 -6.13
N ASP A 6 2.87 -1.83 -5.16
CA ASP A 6 3.28 -0.51 -4.70
C ASP A 6 3.30 -0.52 -3.17
N TRP A 7 4.05 0.40 -2.56
CA TRP A 7 4.08 0.58 -1.12
C TRP A 7 4.18 2.05 -0.77
N LEU A 8 3.52 2.40 0.32
CA LEU A 8 3.45 3.77 0.82
C LEU A 8 3.67 3.74 2.32
N ARG A 9 4.54 4.63 2.81
CA ARG A 9 4.65 4.89 4.24
C ARG A 9 3.59 5.90 4.63
N ALA A 10 2.82 5.61 5.68
CA ALA A 10 1.67 6.44 6.05
C ALA A 10 2.00 7.92 6.26
N ARG A 11 3.20 8.24 6.77
CA ARG A 11 3.66 9.63 6.95
C ARG A 11 3.84 10.41 5.65
N HIS A 12 3.93 9.74 4.51
CA HIS A 12 4.11 10.33 3.18
C HIS A 12 2.86 10.17 2.31
N ARG A 13 1.69 9.92 2.92
CA ARG A 13 0.44 9.71 2.16
C ARG A 13 -0.04 10.93 1.39
N GLU A 14 0.35 12.12 1.82
CA GLU A 14 -0.01 13.39 1.18
C GLU A 14 1.14 13.92 0.28
N SER A 15 2.40 13.59 0.60
CA SER A 15 3.58 14.08 -0.10
C SER A 15 4.78 13.17 0.13
N GLN A 16 5.62 12.99 -0.89
CA GLN A 16 6.92 12.31 -0.73
C GLN A 16 7.99 13.21 -0.10
N ARG A 17 7.81 14.54 -0.14
CA ARG A 17 8.80 15.52 0.33
C ARG A 17 8.55 15.96 1.76
N GLU A 18 7.28 16.05 2.13
CA GLU A 18 6.85 16.49 3.45
C GLU A 18 6.25 15.31 4.21
N GLU A 19 6.73 15.10 5.45
CA GLU A 19 6.15 14.09 6.32
C GLU A 19 5.04 14.66 7.20
N LYS A 20 3.98 13.87 7.39
CA LYS A 20 2.87 14.20 8.27
C LYS A 20 2.43 12.98 9.04
N LEU A 21 2.60 13.03 10.37
CA LEU A 21 2.23 11.91 11.23
C LEU A 21 0.72 11.70 11.26
N ILE A 22 0.32 10.44 11.47
CA ILE A 22 -1.08 10.08 11.64
C ILE A 22 -1.44 10.25 13.11
N THR A 23 -2.31 11.22 13.40
CA THR A 23 -2.73 11.58 14.77
C THR A 23 -4.20 11.23 15.05
N THR A 24 -4.86 10.54 14.13
CA THR A 24 -6.29 10.20 14.22
C THR A 24 -6.53 8.71 13.94
N THR A 25 -7.65 8.21 14.45
CA THR A 25 -8.17 6.86 14.16
C THR A 25 -9.27 6.86 13.11
N ALA A 26 -9.69 8.04 12.65
CA ALA A 26 -10.65 8.18 11.55
C ALA A 26 -10.07 7.60 10.24
N PRO A 27 -10.91 7.10 9.31
CA PRO A 27 -10.45 6.65 8.01
C PRO A 27 -9.72 7.77 7.26
N LEU A 28 -8.56 7.45 6.72
CA LEU A 28 -7.77 8.35 5.88
C LEU A 28 -7.61 7.73 4.50
N ARG A 29 -7.54 8.59 3.48
CA ARG A 29 -7.27 8.17 2.11
C ARG A 29 -5.78 7.91 1.90
N TYR A 30 -5.50 6.81 1.21
CA TYR A 30 -4.17 6.40 0.75
C TYR A 30 -4.30 6.03 -0.73
N ASP A 31 -3.59 6.76 -1.58
CA ASP A 31 -3.52 6.48 -3.01
C ASP A 31 -2.20 5.77 -3.32
N PHE A 32 -2.29 4.66 -4.06
CA PHE A 32 -1.17 3.88 -4.55
C PHE A 32 -1.18 4.00 -6.07
N ASP A 33 -0.35 4.87 -6.61
CA ASP A 33 -0.37 5.29 -8.01
C ASP A 33 0.92 4.94 -8.77
N ARG A 34 1.82 4.16 -8.14
CA ARG A 34 3.16 3.85 -8.68
C ARG A 34 3.30 2.40 -9.10
N PHE A 35 2.18 1.72 -9.34
CA PHE A 35 2.18 0.39 -9.92
C PHE A 35 2.90 0.41 -11.26
N THR A 36 3.85 -0.51 -11.45
CA THR A 36 4.35 -0.83 -12.78
C THR A 36 3.31 -1.70 -13.48
N PHE A 37 2.82 -1.25 -14.64
CA PHE A 37 1.86 -2.04 -15.40
C PHE A 37 2.59 -3.17 -16.14
N ILE A 38 2.07 -4.39 -15.99
CA ILE A 38 2.47 -5.55 -16.78
C ILE A 38 1.33 -5.88 -17.75
N SER A 39 1.62 -5.91 -19.05
CA SER A 39 0.69 -6.44 -20.04
C SER A 39 0.68 -7.96 -19.95
N ARG A 40 -0.44 -8.53 -19.52
CA ARG A 40 -0.59 -9.99 -19.43
C ARG A 40 -2.00 -10.42 -19.77
N GLN A 41 -2.11 -11.41 -20.66
CA GLN A 41 -3.35 -12.11 -20.90
C GLN A 41 -3.71 -13.00 -19.68
N VAL A 42 -4.85 -12.72 -19.08
CA VAL A 42 -5.44 -13.54 -18.01
C VAL A 42 -6.26 -14.64 -18.67
N ARG A 43 -5.78 -15.89 -18.61
CA ARG A 43 -6.47 -17.04 -19.22
C ARG A 43 -7.73 -17.40 -18.44
N GLN A 44 -8.70 -18.01 -19.12
CA GLN A 44 -9.89 -18.59 -18.50
C GLN A 44 -9.49 -19.51 -17.33
N GLY A 45 -10.26 -19.45 -16.24
CA GLY A 45 -9.97 -20.17 -14.99
C GLY A 45 -8.96 -19.48 -14.06
N SER A 46 -8.27 -18.41 -14.52
CA SER A 46 -7.39 -17.63 -13.65
C SER A 46 -8.18 -16.66 -12.76
N ARG A 47 -7.57 -16.20 -11.67
CA ARG A 47 -8.12 -15.17 -10.78
C ARG A 47 -7.09 -14.06 -10.56
N LEU A 48 -7.56 -12.82 -10.61
CA LEU A 48 -6.80 -11.67 -10.12
C LEU A 48 -6.95 -11.59 -8.61
N ARG A 49 -5.84 -11.35 -7.90
CA ARG A 49 -5.81 -11.25 -6.45
C ARG A 49 -5.06 -9.98 -6.04
N LEU A 50 -5.76 -9.09 -5.35
CA LEU A 50 -5.16 -7.97 -4.62
C LEU A 50 -4.81 -8.43 -3.20
N VAL A 51 -3.61 -8.10 -2.74
CA VAL A 51 -3.17 -8.35 -1.36
C VAL A 51 -2.73 -7.02 -0.77
N ILE A 52 -3.27 -6.68 0.39
CA ILE A 52 -2.88 -5.51 1.18
C ILE A 52 -2.30 -6.02 2.50
N ALA A 53 -1.05 -5.68 2.77
CA ALA A 53 -0.33 -6.20 3.92
C ALA A 53 0.74 -5.19 4.40
N PRO A 54 1.17 -5.27 5.67
CA PRO A 54 2.36 -4.56 6.11
C PRO A 54 3.59 -5.05 5.35
N LEU A 55 4.44 -4.12 4.91
CA LEU A 55 5.68 -4.45 4.23
C LEU A 55 6.73 -4.90 5.24
N ASN A 56 7.14 -6.17 5.14
CA ASN A 56 8.18 -6.77 5.96
C ASN A 56 9.22 -7.43 5.05
N SER A 57 10.29 -6.70 4.73
CA SER A 57 11.31 -7.13 3.78
C SER A 57 12.67 -6.59 4.22
N ILE A 58 13.74 -7.33 3.92
CA ILE A 58 15.12 -6.86 4.12
C ILE A 58 15.52 -5.75 3.15
N HIS A 59 14.78 -5.59 2.04
CA HIS A 59 15.07 -4.60 0.99
C HIS A 59 14.54 -3.20 1.31
N VAL A 60 13.73 -3.06 2.36
CA VAL A 60 13.17 -1.77 2.78
C VAL A 60 13.32 -1.59 4.28
N GLN A 61 13.54 -0.36 4.72
CA GLN A 61 13.58 -0.06 6.15
C GLN A 61 12.22 -0.33 6.80
N LYS A 62 12.23 -1.17 7.84
CA LYS A 62 11.04 -1.54 8.60
C LYS A 62 10.34 -0.31 9.18
N ASN A 63 9.02 -0.32 9.21
CA ASN A 63 8.25 0.70 9.93
C ASN A 63 8.00 0.21 11.36
N PHE A 64 8.62 0.86 12.35
CA PHE A 64 8.44 0.54 13.76
C PHE A 64 7.21 1.20 14.39
N ASN A 65 6.45 2.00 13.63
CA ASN A 65 5.20 2.63 14.07
C ASN A 65 5.34 3.59 15.27
N SER A 66 6.54 4.12 15.55
CA SER A 66 6.77 5.07 16.67
C SER A 66 6.71 6.55 16.30
N GLY A 67 6.64 6.88 15.01
CA GLY A 67 6.66 8.26 14.52
C GLY A 67 8.05 8.91 14.44
N GLY A 68 9.05 8.35 15.12
CA GLY A 68 10.43 8.86 15.09
C GLY A 68 11.14 8.76 13.72
N ALA A 69 12.36 9.30 13.65
CA ALA A 69 13.22 9.21 12.47
C ALA A 69 13.61 7.75 12.21
N ILE A 70 13.27 7.23 11.02
CA ILE A 70 13.34 5.79 10.71
C ILE A 70 14.76 5.24 10.88
N ALA A 71 15.77 5.97 10.40
CA ALA A 71 17.17 5.55 10.45
C ALA A 71 17.73 5.43 11.88
N SER A 72 17.08 6.08 12.85
CA SER A 72 17.51 6.07 14.26
C SER A 72 16.70 5.12 15.13
N GLN A 73 15.64 4.51 14.59
CA GLN A 73 14.77 3.62 15.36
C GLN A 73 15.43 2.26 15.62
N THR A 74 15.13 1.72 16.79
CA THR A 74 15.53 0.38 17.21
C THR A 74 14.30 -0.49 17.49
N MET A 75 14.53 -1.76 17.82
CA MET A 75 13.45 -2.64 18.29
C MET A 75 12.73 -2.11 19.54
N ALA A 76 13.39 -1.31 20.39
CA ALA A 76 12.77 -0.72 21.57
C ALA A 76 11.67 0.30 21.22
N ASP A 77 11.72 0.88 20.02
CA ASP A 77 10.73 1.82 19.53
C ASP A 77 9.51 1.12 18.91
N ALA A 78 9.59 -0.19 18.66
CA ALA A 78 8.57 -0.92 17.92
C ALA A 78 7.22 -0.93 18.64
N ARG A 79 6.17 -0.48 17.95
CA ARG A 79 4.79 -0.51 18.47
C ARG A 79 3.91 -1.40 17.59
N PRO A 80 3.06 -2.27 18.17
CA PRO A 80 2.03 -2.96 17.40
C PRO A 80 1.01 -1.93 16.91
N VAL A 81 0.44 -2.18 15.73
CA VAL A 81 -0.62 -1.35 15.16
C VAL A 81 -1.67 -2.24 14.52
N ASN A 82 -2.94 -1.88 14.70
CA ASN A 82 -4.05 -2.50 14.01
C ASN A 82 -4.43 -1.63 12.81
N VAL A 83 -4.19 -2.14 11.61
CA VAL A 83 -4.60 -1.48 10.36
C VAL A 83 -5.98 -1.97 9.98
N ARG A 84 -6.90 -1.04 9.72
CA ARG A 84 -8.26 -1.32 9.24
C ARG A 84 -8.43 -0.76 7.83
N LEU A 85 -8.80 -1.63 6.90
CA LEU A 85 -9.20 -1.25 5.55
C LEU A 85 -10.71 -1.06 5.53
N PHE A 86 -11.16 0.12 5.12
CA PHE A 86 -12.58 0.42 4.94
C PHE A 86 -12.94 0.23 3.46
N HIS A 87 -13.95 -0.59 3.18
CA HIS A 87 -14.50 -0.76 1.84
C HIS A 87 -16.02 -0.88 1.95
N ASP A 88 -16.70 0.25 1.84
CA ASP A 88 -18.15 0.35 1.93
C ASP A 88 -18.65 1.48 1.02
N ARG A 89 -19.96 1.75 1.01
CA ARG A 89 -20.57 2.77 0.14
C ARG A 89 -20.06 4.19 0.41
N ARG A 90 -19.66 4.51 1.65
CA ARG A 90 -19.09 5.80 2.06
C ARG A 90 -17.56 5.82 1.85
N HIS A 91 -16.91 4.66 1.86
CA HIS A 91 -15.47 4.49 1.65
C HIS A 91 -15.20 3.51 0.49
N PRO A 92 -15.46 3.91 -0.77
CA PRO A 92 -15.37 2.99 -1.91
C PRO A 92 -13.91 2.80 -2.36
N SER A 93 -13.09 2.12 -1.55
CA SER A 93 -11.73 1.73 -1.97
C SER A 93 -11.78 0.91 -3.26
N ALA A 94 -10.90 1.21 -4.20
CA ALA A 94 -10.91 0.61 -5.53
C ALA A 94 -9.50 0.30 -6.03
N LEU A 95 -9.39 -0.71 -6.89
CA LEU A 95 -8.22 -0.98 -7.71
C LEU A 95 -8.58 -0.72 -9.17
N TYR A 96 -7.91 0.25 -9.78
CA TYR A 96 -8.08 0.55 -11.21
C TYR A 96 -7.12 -0.33 -12.01
N VAL A 97 -7.66 -1.22 -12.84
CA VAL A 97 -6.88 -2.15 -13.67
C VAL A 97 -7.08 -1.77 -15.14
N PRO A 98 -6.04 -1.33 -15.86
CA PRO A 98 -6.12 -1.12 -17.29
C PRO A 98 -6.42 -2.44 -18.01
N LEU A 99 -7.45 -2.44 -18.84
CA LEU A 99 -7.82 -3.58 -19.67
C LEU A 99 -7.29 -3.36 -21.08
N GLY A 100 -6.47 -4.29 -21.57
CA GLY A 100 -6.05 -4.30 -22.97
C GLY A 100 -7.20 -4.72 -23.88
N GLN A 101 -7.19 -4.22 -25.12
CA GLN A 101 -8.08 -4.74 -26.15
C GLN A 101 -7.57 -6.11 -26.64
N PRO A 102 -8.47 -7.01 -27.10
CA PRO A 102 -8.04 -8.21 -27.80
C PRO A 102 -7.18 -7.83 -29.01
N ALA A 103 -6.20 -8.67 -29.35
CA ALA A 103 -5.54 -8.55 -30.65
C ALA A 103 -6.61 -8.69 -31.75
N LYS A 104 -6.52 -7.85 -32.79
CA LYS A 104 -7.39 -7.93 -33.96
C LYS A 104 -7.20 -9.25 -34.70
#